data_AF-A0A3N9V1G6-F1
#
_entry.id   AF-A0A3N9V1G6-F1
#
_cell.length_a   1.000
_cell.length_b   1.000
_cell.length_c   1.000
_cell.angle_alpha   90.00
_cell.angle_beta   90.00
_cell.angle_gamma   90.00
#
_symmetry.space_group_name_H-M   'P 1'
#
loop_
_entity.id
_entity.type
_entity.pdbx_description
1 polymer ?
#
loop_
_entity_poly.entity_id
_entity_poly.type
_entity_poly.pdbx_seq_one_letter_code
_entity_poly.pdbx_strand_id
1 'polypeptide(L)' 'MKKDSSAPALTQYPLKVQAIRPKGARPKLYVYIPMPLAAAMGLNPGDTVQWELLDRDELHLIRLDPAPPLTPKRARRHK' A
#
# COMPACT_ATOMS: atom_id res chain seq x y z
N MET A 1 1.17 -12.30 -29.68
CA MET A 1 0.68 -10.95 -29.31
C MET A 1 -0.61 -11.13 -28.52
N LYS A 2 -0.85 -10.65 -27.30
CA LYS A 2 -0.11 -9.85 -26.31
C LYS A 2 -0.43 -10.41 -24.92
N LYS A 3 0.56 -10.42 -24.03
CA LYS A 3 0.45 -10.89 -22.65
C LYS A 3 0.13 -9.67 -21.79
N ASP A 4 -1.14 -9.27 -21.71
CA ASP A 4 -1.55 -8.16 -20.85
C ASP A 4 -1.70 -8.65 -19.40
N SER A 5 -0.59 -9.13 -18.83
CA SER A 5 -0.42 -9.17 -17.39
C SER A 5 0.03 -7.76 -16.99
N SER A 6 -0.92 -6.87 -16.75
CA SER A 6 -0.64 -5.59 -16.11
C SER A 6 -0.37 -5.82 -14.63
N ALA A 7 0.68 -6.59 -14.31
CA ALA A 7 1.33 -6.43 -13.03
C ALA A 7 1.80 -4.96 -13.01
N PRO A 8 1.50 -4.18 -11.96
CA PRO A 8 2.02 -2.83 -11.87
C PRO A 8 3.55 -2.92 -12.03
N ALA A 9 4.11 -2.06 -12.87
CA ALA A 9 5.56 -1.97 -13.03
C ALA A 9 6.18 -1.86 -11.63
N LEU A 10 7.08 -2.79 -11.28
CA LEU A 10 7.73 -2.85 -9.97
C LEU A 10 8.52 -1.55 -9.78
N THR A 11 7.87 -0.57 -9.15
CA THR A 11 8.43 0.75 -8.89
C THR A 11 8.76 0.79 -7.42
N GLN A 12 10.06 0.94 -7.12
CA GLN A 12 10.56 0.97 -5.75
C GLN A 12 10.64 2.43 -5.29
N TYR A 13 10.19 2.67 -4.06
CA TYR A 13 10.25 3.98 -3.42
C TYR A 13 11.07 3.83 -2.13
N PRO A 14 12.40 4.02 -2.16
CA PRO A 14 13.20 3.95 -0.96
C PRO A 14 12.87 5.15 -0.06
N LEU A 15 12.53 4.90 1.20
CA LEU A 15 12.09 5.91 2.16
C LEU A 15 12.94 5.88 3.42
N LYS A 16 13.08 7.05 4.05
CA LYS A 16 13.66 7.16 5.38
C LYS A 16 12.55 7.21 6.41
N VAL A 17 12.67 6.40 7.46
CA VAL A 17 11.79 6.46 8.62
C VAL A 17 11.97 7.80 9.33
N GLN A 18 10.86 8.50 9.52
CA GLN A 18 10.81 9.72 10.31
C GLN A 18 10.47 9.39 11.76
N ALA A 19 10.96 10.21 12.69
CA ALA A 19 10.67 10.05 14.11
C ALA A 19 10.11 11.36 14.66
N ILE A 20 8.93 11.29 15.28
CA ILE A 20 8.37 12.37 16.07
C ILE A 20 8.60 12.02 17.54
N ARG A 21 9.14 12.97 18.31
CA ARG A 21 9.53 12.77 19.72
C ARG A 21 8.72 13.68 20.64
N PRO A 22 7.57 13.23 21.14
CA PRO A 22 6.87 13.95 22.20
C PRO A 22 7.70 13.94 23.47
N LYS A 23 7.63 15.03 24.25
CA LYS A 23 8.39 15.17 25.51
C LYS A 23 8.01 14.05 26.48
N GLY A 24 9.02 13.31 26.96
CA GLY A 24 8.84 12.23 27.95
C GLY A 24 8.24 10.93 27.39
N ALA A 25 8.01 10.81 26.08
CA ALA A 25 7.48 9.61 25.46
C ALA A 25 8.49 8.97 24.50
N ARG A 26 8.28 7.68 24.21
CA ARG A 26 9.04 6.99 23.17
C ARG A 26 8.78 7.64 21.80
N PRO A 27 9.81 7.74 20.93
CA PRO A 27 9.62 8.25 19.57
C PRO A 27 8.55 7.44 18.84
N LYS A 28 7.65 8.14 18.16
CA LYS A 28 6.73 7.54 17.20
C LYS A 28 7.38 7.57 15.82
N LEU A 29 7.48 6.41 15.19
CA LEU A 29 8.08 6.25 13.87
C LEU A 29 7.00 6.33 12.79
N TYR A 30 7.31 7.03 11.71
CA TYR A 30 6.40 7.25 10.59
C TYR A 30 7.13 7.05 9.27
N VAL A 31 6.43 6.45 8.32
CA VAL A 31 6.83 6.41 6.91
C VAL A 31 5.63 6.91 6.12
N TYR A 32 5.82 7.86 5.21
CA TYR A 32 4.75 8.36 4.36
C TYR A 32 4.53 7.39 3.19
N ILE A 33 3.32 7.34 2.65
CA ILE A 33 3.03 6.58 1.42
C ILE A 33 3.21 7.54 0.24
N PRO A 34 4.13 7.27 -0.71
CA PRO A 34 4.30 8.12 -1.88
C PRO A 34 3.00 8.21 -2.69
N MET A 35 2.65 9.41 -3.15
CA MET A 35 1.38 9.63 -3.88
C MET A 35 1.18 8.69 -5.07
N PRO A 36 2.20 8.36 -5.90
CA PRO A 36 2.03 7.41 -7.00
C PRO A 36 1.66 6.00 -6.52
N LEU A 37 2.23 5.56 -5.40
CA LEU A 37 1.93 4.25 -4.80
C LEU A 37 0.51 4.25 -4.20
N ALA A 38 0.13 5.32 -3.50
CA ALA A 38 -1.23 5.49 -3.00
C ALA A 38 -2.27 5.42 -4.14
N ALA A 39 -2.02 6.14 -5.24
CA ALA A 39 -2.88 6.12 -6.42
C ALA A 39 -2.98 4.73 -7.06
N ALA A 40 -1.84 4.03 -7.21
CA ALA A 40 -1.81 2.68 -7.77
C ALA A 40 -2.56 1.65 -6.91
N MET A 41 -2.55 1.83 -5.58
CA MET A 41 -3.29 0.98 -4.63
C MET A 41 -4.74 1.43 -4.40
N GLY A 42 -5.13 2.60 -4.92
CA GLY A 42 -6.42 3.22 -4.66
C GLY A 42 -6.63 3.59 -3.18
N LEU A 43 -5.57 3.99 -2.48
CA LEU A 43 -5.64 4.50 -1.10
C LEU A 43 -6.11 5.95 -1.10
N ASN A 44 -7.05 6.27 -0.21
CA ASN A 44 -7.55 7.63 0.01
C ASN A 44 -7.29 8.13 1.44
N PRO A 45 -7.25 9.45 1.68
CA PRO A 45 -7.27 9.98 3.03
C PRO A 45 -8.51 9.48 3.78
N GLY A 46 -8.30 8.93 4.99
CA GLY A 46 -9.36 8.35 5.81
C GLY A 46 -9.54 6.84 5.65
N ASP A 47 -8.88 6.20 4.68
CA ASP A 47 -8.88 4.74 4.57
C ASP A 47 -8.29 4.10 5.84
N THR A 48 -8.95 3.05 6.33
CA THR A 48 -8.45 2.26 7.45
C THR A 48 -7.53 1.16 6.93
N VAL A 49 -6.28 1.18 7.40
CA VAL A 49 -5.23 0.24 7.01
C VAL A 49 -4.57 -0.36 8.25
N GLN A 50 -3.95 -1.52 8.09
CA GLN A 50 -3.11 -2.17 9.09
C GLN A 50 -1.76 -2.57 8.49
N TRP A 51 -0.76 -2.67 9.34
CA TRP A 51 0.52 -3.27 9.00
C TRP A 51 0.54 -4.73 9.47
N GLU A 52 0.95 -5.62 8.59
CA GLU A 52 1.27 -7.01 8.89
C GLU A 52 2.79 -7.19 8.80
N LEU A 53 3.38 -7.79 9.83
CA LEU A 53 4.79 -8.15 9.84
C LEU A 53 4.97 -9.46 9.10
N LEU A 54 5.71 -9.44 7.99
CA LEU A 54 6.07 -10.67 7.30
C LEU A 54 7.34 -11.29 7.90
N ASP A 55 8.39 -10.48 7.97
CA ASP A 55 9.66 -10.84 8.61
C ASP A 55 10.28 -9.61 9.28
N ARG A 56 11.56 -9.66 9.64
CA ARG A 56 12.21 -8.53 10.35
C ARG A 56 12.45 -7.31 9.47
N ASP A 57 12.56 -7.49 8.16
CA ASP A 57 12.93 -6.48 7.18
C ASP A 57 11.76 -6.09 6.28
N GLU A 58 10.68 -6.88 6.27
CA GLU A 58 9.51 -6.71 5.42
C GLU A 58 8.19 -6.48 6.19
N LEU A 59 7.46 -5.45 5.77
CA LEU A 59 6.13 -5.09 6.28
C LEU A 59 5.14 -5.00 5.12
N HIS A 60 3.94 -5.53 5.33
CA HIS A 60 2.84 -5.47 4.38
C HIS A 60 1.73 -4.54 4.87
N LEU A 61 1.20 -3.71 3.97
CA LEU A 61 0.03 -2.89 4.23
C LEU A 61 -1.22 -3.63 3.77
N ILE A 62 -2.17 -3.83 4.68
CA ILE A 62 -3.49 -4.40 4.39
C ILE A 62 -4.54 -3.33 4.58
N ARG A 63 -5.43 -3.18 3.60
CA ARG A 63 -6.62 -2.34 3.71
C ARG A 63 -7.72 -3.12 4.42
N LEU A 64 -8.28 -2.56 5.50
CA LEU A 64 -9.31 -3.23 6.29
C LEU A 64 -10.71 -3.04 5.71
N ASP A 65 -10.97 -1.88 5.09
CA ASP A 65 -12.23 -1.57 4.41
C ASP A 65 -11.95 -1.03 3.00
N PRO A 66 -11.54 -1.90 2.05
CA PRO A 66 -11.20 -1.47 0.71
C PRO A 66 -12.46 -1.08 -0.05
N ALA A 67 -12.50 0.17 -0.56
CA ALA A 67 -13.52 0.59 -1.50
C ALA A 67 -13.61 -0.41 -2.67
N PRO A 68 -14.82 -0.74 -3.14
CA PRO A 68 -14.99 -1.67 -4.25
C PRO A 68 -14.18 -1.18 -5.46
N PRO A 69 -13.48 -2.09 -6.17
CA PRO A 69 -12.63 -1.70 -7.28
C PRO A 69 -13.45 -0.92 -8.32
N LEU A 70 -12.99 0.30 -8.64
CA LEU A 70 -13.63 1.15 -9.65
C LEU A 70 -13.62 0.52 -11.04
N THR A 71 -12.76 -0.48 -11.25
CA THR A 71 -12.72 -1.27 -12.48
C THR A 71 -13.54 -2.55 -12.28
N PRO A 72 -14.58 -2.82 -13.10
CA PRO A 72 -15.33 -4.05 -12.99
C PRO A 72 -14.39 -5.25 -13.14
N LYS A 73 -14.46 -6.20 -12.20
CA LYS A 73 -13.75 -7.49 -12.31
C LYS A 73 -14.12 -8.10 -13.66
N ARG A 74 -13.16 -8.16 -14.59
CA ARG A 74 -13.35 -8.81 -15.88
C ARG A 74 -13.74 -10.25 -15.60
N ALA A 75 -14.98 -10.62 -15.92
CA ALA A 75 -15.49 -11.96 -15.71
C ALA A 75 -14.54 -12.97 -16.36
N ARG A 76 -14.02 -13.92 -15.56
CA ARG A 76 -13.28 -15.06 -16.07
C ARG A 76 -14.24 -15.86 -16.96
N ARG A 77 -14.16 -15.69 -18.27
CA ARG A 77 -14.77 -16.62 -19.23
C ARG A 77 -14.04 -17.95 -19.10
N HIS A 78 -14.63 -18.90 -18.39
CA HIS A 78 -14.31 -20.31 -18.57
C HIS A 78 -14.82 -20.73 -19.95
N LYS A 79 -13.95 -21.34 -20.75
CA LYS A 79 -14.31 -22.12 -21.92
C LYS A 79 -14.04 -23.59 -21.60
#